data_AF-A0A2E8QWX3-F1
#
_entry.id   AF-A0A2E8QWX3-F1
#
_cell.length_a   1.000
_cell.length_b   1.000
_cell.length_c   1.000
_cell.angle_alpha   90.00
_cell.angle_beta   90.00
_cell.angle_gamma   90.00
#
_symmetry.space_group_name_H-M   'P 1'
#
loop_
_entity.id
_entity.type
_entity.pdbx_description
1 polymer ?
#
loop_
_entity_poly.entity_id
_entity_poly.type
_entity_poly.pdbx_seq_one_letter_code
_entity_poly.pdbx_strand_id
1 'polypeptide(L)'
;MNRLLLVAACLLYGLSLIWSYENVEGVAGYLATYIRFFPAVYEIAGFVLIAGLASFVMPLRISKPSDVALWMLFLLWLVPSLLLTYHAGTLPASEIFKFLVAVSASFALLVLLCRGPIMKVPRISIPSLVFKVALVIPTLALSAVVIQLATRTNLDPTVNLFDLPAVYGRRLEAQQVMESGSFPLFGYALSLLGTSLAPICFIYGLIRRRILFVVLGLTGLLSVFFFDGTKSNLFLPILFAGMLVLGINRGSQFGTKLAFSLTGLVAVGGYLWVEYQFIWISSFLTRRMIMAKATTLGVYYETFRDSPVLMQDFGPMRLIGVTPTTGKANLVGQSFGAGLSEGWNGNGWSSMYADFGIGGLIIASAL
;
A
#
# COMPACT_ATOMS: atom_id res chain seq x y z
N MET A 1 23.68 -15.97 3.45
CA MET A 1 22.73 -15.34 4.38
C MET A 1 22.19 -16.45 5.25
N ASN A 2 22.24 -16.28 6.58
CA ASN A 2 21.71 -17.28 7.51
C ASN A 2 20.17 -17.20 7.50
N ARG A 3 19.48 -18.26 7.05
CA ARG A 3 18.01 -18.32 7.05
C ARG A 3 17.45 -18.09 8.46
N LEU A 4 18.15 -18.57 9.50
CA LEU A 4 17.74 -18.39 10.89
C LEU A 4 17.67 -16.89 11.26
N LEU A 5 18.66 -16.10 10.84
CA LEU A 5 18.65 -14.65 11.11
C LEU A 5 17.49 -13.95 10.40
N LEU A 6 17.18 -14.35 9.17
CA LEU A 6 16.05 -13.81 8.43
C LEU A 6 14.72 -14.12 9.13
N VAL A 7 14.53 -15.37 9.55
CA VAL A 7 13.33 -15.80 10.28
C VAL A 7 13.22 -15.04 11.60
N ALA A 8 14.31 -14.96 12.37
CA ALA A 8 14.34 -14.20 13.61
C ALA A 8 13.96 -12.72 13.39
N ALA A 9 14.46 -12.09 12.32
CA ALA A 9 14.10 -10.72 11.98
C ALA A 9 12.61 -10.56 11.64
N CYS A 10 12.02 -11.51 10.91
CA CYS A 10 10.59 -11.48 10.57
C CYS A 10 9.70 -11.74 11.80
N LEU A 11 10.11 -12.65 12.69
CA LEU A 11 9.41 -12.93 13.95
C LEU A 11 9.47 -11.73 14.89
N LEU A 12 10.65 -11.10 15.03
CA LEU A 12 10.82 -9.90 15.83
C LEU A 12 9.96 -8.74 15.30
N TYR A 13 9.89 -8.59 13.98
CA TYR A 13 8.98 -7.63 13.35
C TYR A 13 7.51 -7.93 13.69
N GLY A 14 7.08 -9.20 13.59
CA GLY A 14 5.73 -9.60 13.98
C GLY A 14 5.41 -9.33 15.46
N LEU A 15 6.34 -9.61 16.36
CA LEU A 15 6.22 -9.28 17.79
C LEU A 15 6.08 -7.77 18.01
N SER A 16 6.89 -6.97 17.30
CA SER A 16 6.79 -5.51 17.37
C SER A 16 5.45 -4.99 16.86
N LEU A 17 4.84 -5.64 15.87
CA LEU A 17 3.51 -5.28 15.37
C LEU A 17 2.41 -5.59 16.38
N ILE A 18 2.43 -6.77 17.01
CA ILE A 18 1.44 -7.12 18.05
C ILE A 18 1.57 -6.16 19.23
N TRP A 19 2.80 -5.97 19.73
CA TRP A 19 3.05 -5.03 20.82
C TRP A 19 2.55 -3.62 20.49
N SER A 20 2.88 -3.11 19.29
CA SER A 20 2.42 -1.80 18.86
C SER A 20 0.89 -1.78 18.70
N TYR A 21 0.26 -2.84 18.22
CA TYR A 21 -1.19 -2.89 18.07
C TYR A 21 -1.89 -2.79 19.43
N GLU A 22 -1.46 -3.59 20.40
CA GLU A 22 -2.05 -3.61 21.75
C GLU A 22 -1.86 -2.30 22.51
N ASN A 23 -0.68 -1.67 22.40
CA ASN A 23 -0.33 -0.51 23.22
C ASN A 23 -0.62 0.84 22.53
N VAL A 24 -0.81 0.85 21.22
CA VAL A 24 -0.99 2.08 20.42
C VAL A 24 -2.35 2.10 19.75
N GLU A 25 -2.67 1.07 18.96
CA GLU A 25 -3.86 1.08 18.10
C GLU A 25 -5.14 0.78 18.82
N GLY A 26 -5.13 -0.21 19.72
CA GLY A 26 -6.29 -0.51 20.54
C GLY A 26 -6.73 0.70 21.35
N VAL A 27 -5.80 1.56 21.75
CA VAL A 27 -6.11 2.74 22.55
C VAL A 27 -6.52 3.95 21.70
N ALA A 28 -6.01 4.09 20.46
CA ALA A 28 -6.12 5.31 19.66
C ALA A 28 -7.14 5.27 18.50
N GLY A 29 -7.99 4.26 18.42
CA GLY A 29 -9.34 4.39 17.85
C GLY A 29 -9.54 4.62 16.34
N TYR A 30 -8.63 4.17 15.45
CA TYR A 30 -8.99 4.13 14.01
C TYR A 30 -10.04 3.03 13.71
N LEU A 31 -10.12 2.02 14.59
CA LEU A 31 -11.03 0.87 14.55
C LEU A 31 -11.55 0.54 15.96
N ALA A 32 -11.67 1.54 16.84
CA ALA A 32 -11.95 1.39 18.28
C ALA A 32 -13.16 0.48 18.62
N THR A 33 -13.98 0.15 17.63
CA THR A 33 -15.16 -0.70 17.75
C THR A 33 -14.87 -2.20 17.92
N TYR A 34 -13.68 -2.74 17.62
CA TYR A 34 -13.48 -4.21 17.62
C TYR A 34 -12.13 -4.73 18.12
N ILE A 35 -11.55 -4.20 19.20
CA ILE A 35 -10.39 -4.86 19.82
C ILE A 35 -10.87 -6.16 20.45
N ARG A 36 -10.67 -7.25 19.72
CA ARG A 36 -10.92 -8.60 20.21
C ARG A 36 -9.58 -9.23 20.53
N PHE A 37 -9.45 -9.69 21.76
CA PHE A 37 -8.45 -10.68 22.12
C PHE A 37 -8.91 -12.02 21.55
N PHE A 38 -8.01 -12.72 20.86
CA PHE A 38 -8.30 -14.05 20.31
C PHE A 38 -7.40 -15.11 20.94
N PRO A 39 -7.76 -16.39 20.79
CA PRO A 39 -6.97 -17.46 21.36
C PRO A 39 -5.53 -17.46 20.84
N ALA A 40 -4.56 -17.53 21.76
CA ALA A 40 -3.12 -17.53 21.46
C ALA A 40 -2.69 -18.57 20.39
N VAL A 41 -3.48 -19.64 20.21
CA VAL A 41 -3.22 -20.65 19.16
C VAL A 41 -3.21 -20.05 17.75
N TYR A 42 -4.06 -19.06 17.45
CA TYR A 42 -4.13 -18.45 16.12
C TYR A 42 -2.99 -17.45 15.88
N GLU A 43 -2.53 -16.76 16.92
CA GLU A 43 -1.33 -15.94 16.88
C GLU A 43 -0.09 -16.80 16.61
N ILE A 44 0.05 -17.90 17.36
CA ILE A 44 1.13 -18.88 17.16
C ILE A 44 1.08 -19.42 15.73
N ALA A 45 -0.11 -19.78 15.22
CA ALA A 45 -0.26 -20.25 13.85
C ALA A 45 0.14 -19.17 12.82
N GLY A 46 -0.20 -17.90 13.07
CA GLY A 46 0.25 -16.76 12.27
C GLY A 46 1.78 -16.65 12.22
N PHE A 47 2.44 -16.74 13.38
CA PHE A 47 3.91 -16.76 13.46
C PHE A 47 4.53 -17.96 12.76
N VAL A 48 3.91 -19.14 12.85
CA VAL A 48 4.35 -20.34 12.11
C VAL A 48 4.27 -20.12 10.61
N LEU A 49 3.18 -19.52 10.10
CA LEU A 49 3.05 -19.16 8.69
C LEU A 49 4.12 -18.17 8.25
N ILE A 50 4.37 -17.12 9.05
CA ILE A 50 5.44 -16.14 8.80
C ILE A 50 6.79 -16.83 8.70
N ALA A 51 7.13 -17.66 9.70
CA ALA A 51 8.39 -18.39 9.74
C ALA A 51 8.53 -19.35 8.55
N GLY A 52 7.47 -20.08 8.21
CA GLY A 52 7.45 -20.99 7.06
C GLY A 52 7.68 -20.27 5.74
N LEU A 53 6.94 -19.19 5.47
CA LEU A 53 7.07 -18.41 4.24
C LEU A 53 8.45 -17.75 4.13
N ALA A 54 8.95 -17.13 5.20
CA ALA A 54 10.29 -16.53 5.23
C ALA A 54 11.40 -17.58 5.03
N SER A 55 11.23 -18.78 5.62
CA SER A 55 12.22 -19.85 5.55
C SER A 55 12.27 -20.54 4.20
N PHE A 56 11.12 -20.85 3.61
CA PHE A 56 11.03 -21.78 2.47
C PHE A 56 10.75 -21.09 1.15
N VAL A 57 9.96 -20.01 1.15
CA VAL A 57 9.41 -19.43 -0.07
C VAL A 57 10.22 -18.21 -0.52
N MET A 58 10.53 -17.31 0.41
CA MET A 58 11.12 -16.00 0.10
C MET A 58 12.55 -16.06 -0.49
N PRO A 59 12.88 -15.19 -1.46
CA PRO A 59 14.21 -15.14 -2.05
C PRO A 59 15.25 -14.58 -1.07
N LEU A 60 16.33 -15.34 -0.85
CA LEU A 60 17.41 -14.93 0.06
C LEU A 60 18.34 -13.84 -0.51
N ARG A 61 18.36 -13.67 -1.82
CA ARG A 61 19.19 -12.68 -2.52
C ARG A 61 18.32 -11.97 -3.54
N ILE A 62 18.48 -10.66 -3.63
CA ILE A 62 17.84 -9.86 -4.67
C ILE A 62 18.61 -10.07 -5.96
N SER A 63 17.97 -10.73 -6.92
CA SER A 63 18.49 -10.96 -8.26
C SER A 63 17.79 -10.12 -9.32
N LYS A 64 16.54 -9.73 -9.05
CA LYS A 64 15.66 -8.97 -9.96
C LYS A 64 14.76 -8.00 -9.18
N PRO A 65 14.21 -6.96 -9.83
CA PRO A 65 13.31 -6.01 -9.19
C PRO A 65 12.09 -6.64 -8.52
N SER A 66 11.55 -7.73 -9.08
CA SER A 66 10.40 -8.42 -8.46
C SER A 66 10.73 -9.05 -7.11
N ASP A 67 11.99 -9.43 -6.83
CA ASP A 67 12.37 -9.91 -5.50
C ASP A 67 12.19 -8.82 -4.43
N VAL A 68 12.47 -7.56 -4.79
CA VAL A 68 12.25 -6.41 -3.90
C VAL A 68 10.76 -6.20 -3.64
N ALA A 69 9.94 -6.25 -4.70
CA ALA A 69 8.49 -6.15 -4.59
C ALA A 69 7.90 -7.26 -3.72
N LEU A 70 8.36 -8.50 -3.87
CA LEU A 70 7.96 -9.63 -3.03
C LEU A 70 8.29 -9.38 -1.55
N TRP A 71 9.48 -8.85 -1.24
CA TRP A 71 9.86 -8.51 0.14
C TRP A 71 8.99 -7.40 0.73
N MET A 72 8.64 -6.40 -0.07
CA MET A 72 7.72 -5.34 0.35
C MET A 72 6.31 -5.88 0.61
N LEU A 73 5.74 -6.68 -0.31
CA LEU A 73 4.43 -7.30 -0.12
C LEU A 73 4.42 -8.23 1.09
N PHE A 74 5.48 -9.00 1.29
CA PHE A 74 5.61 -9.89 2.43
C PHE A 74 5.59 -9.12 3.76
N LEU A 75 6.49 -8.14 3.93
CA LEU A 75 6.66 -7.45 5.21
C LEU A 75 5.62 -6.36 5.46
N LEU A 76 5.19 -5.63 4.44
CA LEU A 76 4.25 -4.53 4.62
C LEU A 76 2.80 -4.99 4.64
N TRP A 77 2.47 -6.08 3.95
CA TRP A 77 1.08 -6.53 3.81
C TRP A 77 0.84 -7.89 4.44
N LEU A 78 1.55 -8.93 3.99
CA LEU A 78 1.21 -10.29 4.41
C LEU A 78 1.47 -10.52 5.90
N VAL A 79 2.67 -10.21 6.40
CA VAL A 79 3.02 -10.40 7.81
C VAL A 79 2.03 -9.66 8.74
N PRO A 80 1.75 -8.37 8.54
CA PRO A 80 0.70 -7.67 9.27
C PRO A 80 -0.68 -8.33 9.14
N SER A 81 -1.10 -8.73 7.94
CA SER A 81 -2.39 -9.41 7.75
C SER A 81 -2.47 -10.74 8.51
N LEU A 82 -1.40 -11.53 8.57
CA LEU A 82 -1.39 -12.80 9.28
C LEU A 82 -1.56 -12.65 10.80
N LEU A 83 -1.25 -11.48 11.34
CA LEU A 83 -1.33 -11.21 12.77
C LEU A 83 -2.54 -10.37 13.15
N LEU A 84 -2.83 -9.32 12.37
CA LEU A 84 -3.76 -8.26 12.77
C LEU A 84 -5.17 -8.44 12.19
N THR A 85 -5.36 -9.30 11.18
CA THR A 85 -6.68 -9.50 10.56
C THR A 85 -7.69 -10.05 11.56
N TYR A 86 -7.26 -10.86 12.53
CA TYR A 86 -8.12 -11.39 13.57
C TYR A 86 -8.73 -10.32 14.48
N HIS A 87 -8.12 -9.12 14.55
CA HIS A 87 -8.65 -8.01 15.34
C HIS A 87 -9.66 -7.16 14.56
N ALA A 88 -9.99 -7.55 13.33
CA ALA A 88 -10.95 -6.84 12.50
C ALA A 88 -12.14 -7.74 12.20
N GLY A 89 -13.35 -7.21 12.42
CA GLY A 89 -14.58 -7.92 12.09
C GLY A 89 -15.25 -8.67 13.22
N THR A 90 -16.32 -9.38 12.87
CA THR A 90 -17.16 -10.13 13.82
C THR A 90 -17.00 -11.64 13.70
N LEU A 91 -16.32 -12.12 12.64
CA LEU A 91 -16.18 -13.54 12.33
C LEU A 91 -15.38 -14.34 13.37
N PRO A 92 -15.67 -15.64 13.52
CA PRO A 92 -14.86 -16.53 14.35
C PRO A 92 -13.42 -16.62 13.84
N ALA A 93 -12.46 -16.67 14.75
CA ALA A 93 -11.03 -16.76 14.42
C ALA A 93 -10.69 -17.99 13.54
N SER A 94 -11.45 -19.09 13.66
CA SER A 94 -11.28 -20.28 12.82
C SER A 94 -11.61 -20.03 11.35
N GLU A 95 -12.58 -19.16 11.03
CA GLU A 95 -12.90 -18.77 9.66
C GLU A 95 -11.84 -17.84 9.10
N ILE A 96 -11.44 -16.83 9.87
CA ILE A 96 -10.37 -15.90 9.50
C ILE A 96 -9.07 -16.67 9.23
N PHE A 97 -8.73 -17.67 10.05
CA PHE A 97 -7.54 -18.48 9.84
C PHE A 97 -7.57 -19.24 8.52
N LYS A 98 -8.71 -19.88 8.16
CA LYS A 98 -8.85 -20.56 6.86
C LYS A 98 -8.63 -19.60 5.71
N PHE A 99 -9.17 -18.39 5.81
CA PHE A 99 -8.95 -17.35 4.82
C PHE A 99 -7.48 -16.90 4.74
N LEU A 100 -6.82 -16.68 5.87
CA LEU A 100 -5.39 -16.31 5.92
C LEU A 100 -4.47 -17.42 5.39
N VAL A 101 -4.85 -18.70 5.55
CA VAL A 101 -4.18 -19.83 4.90
C VAL A 101 -4.31 -19.73 3.38
N ALA A 102 -5.50 -19.42 2.87
CA ALA A 102 -5.70 -19.21 1.43
C ALA A 102 -4.87 -18.03 0.90
N VAL A 103 -4.84 -16.89 1.61
CA VAL A 103 -4.01 -15.73 1.27
C VAL A 103 -2.52 -16.10 1.29
N SER A 104 -2.06 -16.87 2.27
CA SER A 104 -0.68 -17.36 2.35
C SER A 104 -0.31 -18.28 1.19
N ALA A 105 -1.22 -19.18 0.81
CA ALA A 105 -1.05 -20.07 -0.33
C ALA A 105 -0.98 -19.27 -1.65
N SER A 106 -1.84 -18.27 -1.82
CA SER A 106 -1.82 -17.34 -2.95
C SER A 106 -0.51 -16.55 -3.01
N PHE A 107 -0.01 -16.05 -1.88
CA PHE A 107 1.31 -15.42 -1.84
C PHE A 107 2.44 -16.37 -2.20
N ALA A 108 2.41 -17.61 -1.70
CA ALA A 108 3.40 -18.61 -2.08
C ALA A 108 3.37 -18.90 -3.59
N LEU A 109 2.18 -18.97 -4.19
CA LEU A 109 2.00 -19.09 -5.62
C LEU A 109 2.61 -17.89 -6.37
N LEU A 110 2.35 -16.65 -5.93
CA LEU A 110 2.95 -15.44 -6.49
C LEU A 110 4.49 -15.53 -6.49
N VAL A 111 5.10 -15.97 -5.39
CA VAL A 111 6.55 -16.14 -5.31
C VAL A 111 7.05 -17.21 -6.27
N LEU A 112 6.36 -18.35 -6.37
CA LEU A 112 6.70 -19.42 -7.31
C LEU A 112 6.62 -18.95 -8.76
N LEU A 113 5.54 -18.26 -9.15
CA LEU A 113 5.36 -17.69 -10.47
C LEU A 113 6.45 -16.66 -10.79
N CYS A 114 6.75 -15.78 -9.83
CA CYS A 114 7.84 -14.81 -9.98
C CYS A 114 9.19 -15.50 -10.19
N ARG A 115 9.43 -16.66 -9.55
CA ARG A 115 10.66 -17.45 -9.66
C ARG A 115 10.72 -18.35 -10.91
N GLY A 116 9.62 -18.48 -11.64
CA GLY A 116 9.57 -19.19 -12.91
C GLY A 116 10.48 -18.60 -13.99
N PRO A 117 10.59 -19.27 -15.15
CA PRO A 117 11.38 -18.79 -16.26
C PRO A 117 10.89 -17.40 -16.70
N ILE A 118 11.82 -16.44 -16.74
CA ILE A 118 11.50 -15.08 -17.17
C ILE A 118 11.22 -15.11 -18.66
N MET A 119 10.00 -14.78 -19.06
CA MET A 119 9.66 -14.58 -20.45
C MET A 119 10.52 -13.43 -20.99
N LYS A 120 11.35 -13.73 -21.99
CA LYS A 120 12.21 -12.72 -22.63
C LYS A 120 11.34 -11.82 -23.49
N VAL A 121 10.89 -10.71 -22.91
CA VAL A 121 10.24 -9.64 -23.68
C VAL A 121 11.30 -9.01 -24.60
N PRO A 122 11.03 -8.85 -25.91
CA PRO A 122 11.97 -8.21 -26.82
C PRO A 122 12.36 -6.83 -26.31
N ARG A 123 13.66 -6.53 -26.31
CA ARG A 123 14.16 -5.23 -25.85
C ARG A 123 13.86 -4.18 -26.91
N ILE A 124 12.93 -3.30 -26.62
CA ILE A 124 12.68 -2.11 -27.44
C ILE A 124 13.81 -1.12 -27.17
N SER A 125 14.63 -0.84 -28.19
CA SER A 125 15.69 0.16 -28.10
C SER A 125 15.11 1.56 -28.27
N ILE A 126 14.77 2.21 -27.17
CA ILE A 126 14.29 3.60 -27.17
C ILE A 126 15.51 4.54 -27.09
N PRO A 127 15.67 5.50 -28.03
CA PRO A 127 16.74 6.49 -27.93
C PRO A 127 16.68 7.25 -26.60
N SER A 128 17.84 7.47 -25.96
CA SER A 128 17.86 8.12 -24.64
C SER A 128 17.19 9.49 -24.63
N LEU A 129 17.23 10.23 -25.74
CA LEU A 129 16.55 11.52 -25.87
C LEU A 129 15.03 11.33 -25.83
N VAL A 130 14.49 10.39 -26.62
CA VAL A 130 13.06 10.09 -26.66
C VAL A 130 12.56 9.68 -25.28
N PHE A 131 13.28 8.81 -24.57
CA PHE A 131 12.92 8.43 -23.20
C PHE A 131 12.88 9.64 -22.25
N LYS A 132 13.91 10.50 -22.26
CA LYS A 132 13.95 11.70 -21.40
C LYS A 132 12.84 12.68 -21.73
N VAL A 133 12.58 12.91 -23.02
CA VAL A 133 11.52 13.82 -23.49
C VAL A 133 10.14 13.27 -23.12
N ALA A 134 9.89 11.98 -23.36
CA ALA A 134 8.64 11.30 -23.01
C ALA A 134 8.40 11.22 -21.50
N LEU A 135 9.44 11.39 -20.68
CA LEU A 135 9.33 11.45 -19.23
C LEU A 135 9.14 12.89 -18.74
N VAL A 136 9.94 13.84 -19.22
CA VAL A 136 9.93 15.23 -18.77
C VAL A 136 8.68 15.98 -19.23
N ILE A 137 8.33 15.91 -20.52
CA ILE A 137 7.22 16.71 -21.06
C ILE A 137 5.89 16.33 -20.39
N PRO A 138 5.49 15.03 -20.31
CA PRO A 138 4.23 14.68 -19.66
C PRO A 138 4.23 14.98 -18.16
N THR A 139 5.34 14.74 -17.46
CA THR A 139 5.42 15.06 -16.01
C THR A 139 5.25 16.56 -15.77
N LEU A 140 5.93 17.40 -16.56
CA LEU A 140 5.84 18.85 -16.44
C LEU A 140 4.44 19.35 -16.82
N ALA A 141 3.90 18.89 -17.95
CA ALA A 141 2.57 19.28 -18.43
C ALA A 141 1.48 18.91 -17.42
N LEU A 142 1.48 17.68 -16.91
CA LEU A 142 0.50 17.23 -15.93
C LEU A 142 0.66 17.96 -14.59
N SER A 143 1.89 18.20 -14.14
CA SER A 143 2.13 19.00 -12.93
C SER A 143 1.58 20.41 -13.07
N ALA A 144 1.77 21.05 -14.24
CA ALA A 144 1.25 22.38 -14.53
C ALA A 144 -0.29 22.39 -14.57
N VAL A 145 -0.92 21.37 -15.16
CA VAL A 145 -2.39 21.22 -15.17
C VAL A 145 -2.93 21.08 -13.75
N VAL A 146 -2.31 20.24 -12.91
CA VAL A 146 -2.72 20.05 -11.52
C VAL A 146 -2.59 21.36 -10.73
N ILE A 147 -1.49 22.10 -10.89
CA ILE A 147 -1.28 23.40 -10.25
C ILE A 147 -2.32 24.43 -10.73
N GLN A 148 -2.59 24.50 -12.03
CA GLN A 148 -3.59 25.42 -12.59
C GLN A 148 -5.01 25.12 -12.09
N LEU A 149 -5.35 23.85 -11.95
CA LEU A 149 -6.65 23.46 -11.40
C LEU A 149 -6.75 23.81 -9.93
N ALA A 150 -5.68 23.55 -9.16
CA ALA A 150 -5.64 23.91 -7.75
C ALA A 150 -5.83 25.42 -7.52
N THR A 151 -5.23 26.27 -8.37
CA THR A 151 -5.40 27.73 -8.27
C THR A 151 -6.80 28.19 -8.69
N ARG A 152 -7.45 27.54 -9.66
CA ARG A 152 -8.82 27.87 -10.09
C ARG A 152 -9.88 27.52 -9.05
N THR A 153 -9.65 26.49 -8.25
CA THR A 153 -10.59 26.06 -7.20
C THR A 153 -10.46 26.88 -5.92
N ASN A 154 -9.71 27.99 -5.91
CA ASN A 154 -9.39 28.78 -4.71
C ASN A 154 -8.87 27.92 -3.56
N LEU A 155 -8.17 26.81 -3.86
CA LEU A 155 -7.47 26.07 -2.83
C LEU A 155 -6.35 26.97 -2.33
N ASP A 156 -6.51 27.47 -1.11
CA ASP A 156 -5.60 28.43 -0.52
C ASP A 156 -4.17 27.83 -0.51
N PRO A 157 -3.20 28.42 -1.24
CA PRO A 157 -1.84 27.90 -1.29
C PRO A 157 -1.09 28.10 0.03
N THR A 158 -1.65 28.87 0.98
CA THR A 158 -1.06 29.10 2.31
C THR A 158 -1.35 27.99 3.31
N VAL A 159 -2.03 26.92 2.88
CA VAL A 159 -2.45 25.87 3.79
C VAL A 159 -1.27 25.20 4.45
N ASN A 160 -1.32 25.20 5.77
CA ASN A 160 -0.36 24.54 6.63
C ASN A 160 -0.30 23.04 6.27
N LEU A 161 0.87 22.59 5.81
CA LEU A 161 1.16 21.17 5.49
C LEU A 161 0.85 20.22 6.66
N PHE A 162 0.80 20.78 7.87
CA PHE A 162 0.56 20.06 9.12
C PHE A 162 -0.92 20.06 9.56
N ASP A 163 -1.81 20.79 8.88
CA ASP A 163 -3.24 20.83 9.23
C ASP A 163 -4.02 19.69 8.55
N LEU A 164 -4.09 18.56 9.25
CA LEU A 164 -4.59 17.28 8.73
C LEU A 164 -6.12 17.19 8.55
N PRO A 165 -6.97 17.83 9.38
CA PRO A 165 -8.41 17.87 9.15
C PRO A 165 -8.79 18.54 7.82
N ALA A 166 -8.10 19.62 7.45
CA ALA A 166 -8.33 20.34 6.19
C ALA A 166 -8.02 19.49 4.93
N VAL A 167 -7.31 18.37 5.08
CA VAL A 167 -7.01 17.45 3.97
C VAL A 167 -8.24 16.63 3.55
N TYR A 168 -9.14 16.32 4.48
CA TYR A 168 -10.34 15.54 4.17
C TYR A 168 -11.39 16.36 3.41
N GLY A 169 -11.57 17.63 3.76
CA GLY A 169 -12.41 18.56 2.99
C GLY A 169 -11.94 18.70 1.54
N ARG A 170 -10.63 18.89 1.34
CA ARG A 170 -10.00 18.97 0.01
C ARG A 170 -10.19 17.72 -0.83
N ARG A 171 -10.22 16.54 -0.22
CA ARG A 171 -10.51 15.28 -0.93
C ARG A 171 -11.93 15.23 -1.44
N LEU A 172 -12.89 15.65 -0.63
CA LEU A 172 -14.29 15.70 -1.04
C LEU A 172 -14.48 16.75 -2.14
N GLU A 173 -13.86 17.93 -2.02
CA GLU A 173 -13.87 18.95 -3.06
C GLU A 173 -13.20 18.46 -4.36
N ALA A 174 -12.04 17.80 -4.26
CA ALA A 174 -11.36 17.21 -5.42
C ALA A 174 -12.20 16.11 -6.09
N GLN A 175 -12.87 15.26 -5.29
CA GLN A 175 -13.82 14.26 -5.80
C GLN A 175 -15.01 14.93 -6.49
N GLN A 176 -15.59 15.96 -5.88
CA GLN A 176 -16.68 16.73 -6.49
C GLN A 176 -16.23 17.38 -7.80
N VAL A 177 -15.02 17.97 -7.88
CA VAL A 177 -14.48 18.51 -9.14
C VAL A 177 -14.29 17.41 -10.19
N MET A 178 -13.82 16.23 -9.79
CA MET A 178 -13.69 15.07 -10.68
C MET A 178 -15.03 14.53 -11.17
N GLU A 179 -16.08 14.58 -10.35
CA GLU A 179 -17.42 14.07 -10.65
C GLU A 179 -18.29 15.11 -11.38
N SER A 180 -18.13 16.40 -11.08
CA SER A 180 -19.01 17.48 -11.53
C SER A 180 -18.61 18.13 -12.86
N GLY A 181 -17.38 17.97 -13.36
CA GLY A 181 -16.89 18.90 -14.38
C GLY A 181 -15.85 18.41 -15.39
N SER A 182 -16.25 18.44 -16.67
CA SER A 182 -15.47 18.82 -17.86
C SER A 182 -14.33 17.91 -18.37
N PHE A 183 -13.64 17.14 -17.52
CA PHE A 183 -12.54 16.26 -17.96
C PHE A 183 -12.55 14.91 -17.22
N PRO A 184 -13.28 13.89 -17.72
CA PRO A 184 -13.26 12.53 -17.16
C PRO A 184 -11.85 11.91 -17.10
N LEU A 185 -10.95 12.39 -17.97
CA LEU A 185 -9.56 11.96 -18.07
C LEU A 185 -8.66 12.54 -16.96
N PHE A 186 -9.11 13.53 -16.20
CA PHE A 186 -8.28 14.20 -15.20
C PHE A 186 -7.88 13.26 -14.05
N GLY A 187 -8.80 12.43 -13.55
CA GLY A 187 -8.47 11.42 -12.53
C GLY A 187 -7.39 10.43 -13.02
N TYR A 188 -7.45 10.04 -14.30
CA TYR A 188 -6.41 9.21 -14.92
C TYR A 188 -5.08 9.94 -15.03
N ALA A 189 -5.10 11.22 -15.38
CA ALA A 189 -3.91 12.06 -15.47
C ALA A 189 -3.23 12.24 -14.10
N LEU A 190 -4.02 12.50 -13.06
CA LEU A 190 -3.55 12.61 -11.68
C LEU A 190 -2.94 11.30 -11.20
N SER A 191 -3.63 10.18 -11.45
CA SER A 191 -3.13 8.84 -11.16
C SER A 191 -1.82 8.55 -11.91
N LEU A 192 -1.75 8.85 -13.21
CA LEU A 192 -0.55 8.66 -14.03
C LEU A 192 0.63 9.49 -13.51
N LEU A 193 0.39 10.75 -13.12
CA LEU A 193 1.42 11.61 -12.54
C LEU A 193 1.92 11.07 -11.20
N GLY A 194 1.01 10.81 -10.25
CA GLY A 194 1.34 10.45 -8.88
C GLY A 194 1.87 9.02 -8.70
N THR A 195 1.37 8.07 -9.49
CA THR A 195 1.73 6.64 -9.35
C THR A 195 2.85 6.20 -10.28
N SER A 196 3.05 6.89 -11.41
CA SER A 196 3.96 6.44 -12.48
C SER A 196 5.01 7.47 -12.84
N LEU A 197 4.63 8.59 -13.47
CA LEU A 197 5.57 9.53 -14.08
C LEU A 197 6.49 10.22 -13.05
N ALA A 198 5.93 10.78 -11.99
CA ALA A 198 6.71 11.48 -10.98
C ALA A 198 7.62 10.52 -10.18
N PRO A 199 7.16 9.34 -9.72
CA PRO A 199 8.03 8.30 -9.17
C PRO A 199 9.17 7.87 -10.10
N ILE A 200 8.90 7.62 -11.38
CA ILE A 200 9.92 7.22 -12.36
C ILE A 200 10.93 8.35 -12.57
N CYS A 201 10.49 9.60 -12.71
CA CYS A 201 11.37 10.78 -12.74
C CYS A 201 12.30 10.80 -11.54
N PHE A 202 11.75 10.70 -10.34
CA PHE A 202 12.50 10.77 -9.09
C PHE A 202 13.54 9.65 -8.99
N ILE A 203 13.12 8.40 -9.18
CA ILE A 203 14.00 7.22 -9.12
C ILE A 203 15.10 7.30 -10.18
N TYR A 204 14.74 7.66 -11.42
CA TYR A 204 15.71 7.84 -12.51
C TYR A 204 16.74 8.92 -12.17
N GLY A 205 16.28 10.04 -11.62
CA GLY A 205 17.12 11.14 -11.16
C GLY A 205 18.10 10.71 -10.07
N LEU A 206 17.65 9.94 -9.08
CA LEU A 206 18.51 9.40 -8.02
C LEU A 206 19.56 8.43 -8.58
N ILE A 207 19.15 7.43 -9.37
CA ILE A 207 20.05 6.41 -9.91
C ILE A 207 21.10 7.03 -10.85
N ARG A 208 20.70 7.98 -11.70
CA ARG A 208 21.59 8.63 -12.67
C ARG A 208 22.26 9.90 -12.15
N ARG A 209 22.03 10.27 -10.89
CA ARG A 209 22.52 11.51 -10.26
C ARG A 209 22.19 12.76 -11.06
N ARG A 210 20.96 12.82 -11.61
CA ARG A 210 20.47 13.95 -12.41
C ARG A 210 19.46 14.75 -11.59
N ILE A 211 19.94 15.83 -10.96
CA ILE A 211 19.16 16.70 -10.06
C ILE A 211 17.85 17.18 -10.70
N LEU A 212 17.87 17.53 -12.00
CA LEU A 212 16.68 17.97 -12.72
C LEU A 212 15.50 16.97 -12.61
N PHE A 213 15.77 15.68 -12.77
CA PHE A 213 14.73 14.64 -12.68
C PHE A 213 14.27 14.39 -11.24
N VAL A 214 15.17 14.57 -10.26
CA VAL A 214 14.83 14.51 -8.83
C VAL A 214 13.85 15.65 -8.51
N VAL A 215 14.20 16.88 -8.90
CA VAL A 215 13.35 18.06 -8.67
C VAL A 215 12.02 17.89 -9.38
N LEU A 216 12.00 17.50 -10.66
CA LEU A 216 10.76 17.31 -11.40
C LEU A 216 9.84 16.23 -10.80
N GLY A 217 10.42 15.11 -10.37
CA GLY A 217 9.68 14.05 -9.68
C GLY A 217 9.11 14.51 -8.33
N LEU A 218 9.90 15.27 -7.55
CA LEU A 218 9.42 15.86 -6.29
C LEU A 218 8.30 16.87 -6.54
N THR A 219 8.45 17.76 -7.52
CA THR A 219 7.41 18.71 -7.92
C THR A 219 6.13 17.97 -8.28
N GLY A 220 6.20 16.93 -9.13
CA GLY A 220 5.01 16.16 -9.51
C GLY A 220 4.31 15.50 -8.31
N LEU A 221 5.06 14.88 -7.40
CA LEU A 221 4.51 14.26 -6.20
C LEU A 221 3.89 15.30 -5.24
N LEU A 222 4.53 16.45 -5.07
CA LEU A 222 4.01 17.56 -4.28
C LEU A 222 2.76 18.15 -4.90
N SER A 223 2.73 18.37 -6.21
CA SER A 223 1.56 18.86 -6.93
C SER A 223 0.35 17.96 -6.71
N VAL A 224 0.51 16.64 -6.81
CA VAL A 224 -0.58 15.69 -6.52
C VAL A 224 -1.01 15.82 -5.07
N PHE A 225 -0.07 15.80 -4.12
CA PHE A 225 -0.39 15.95 -2.69
C PHE A 225 -1.16 17.24 -2.37
N PHE A 226 -0.78 18.38 -2.96
CA PHE A 226 -1.48 19.64 -2.75
C PHE A 226 -2.92 19.61 -3.28
N PHE A 227 -3.15 18.86 -4.35
CA PHE A 227 -4.45 18.73 -4.97
C PHE A 227 -5.36 17.72 -4.26
N ASP A 228 -4.90 16.49 -4.05
CA ASP A 228 -5.71 15.38 -3.54
C ASP A 228 -5.50 15.06 -2.06
N GLY A 229 -4.57 15.74 -1.41
CA GLY A 229 -4.26 15.52 0.00
C GLY A 229 -3.62 14.16 0.29
N THR A 230 -3.13 13.43 -0.71
CA THR A 230 -2.65 12.06 -0.56
C THR A 230 -1.25 12.04 0.04
N LYS A 231 -1.25 11.90 1.36
CA LYS A 231 -0.06 11.86 2.22
C LYS A 231 1.01 10.88 1.77
N SER A 232 0.65 9.73 1.16
CA SER A 232 1.64 8.75 0.70
C SER A 232 2.62 9.34 -0.32
N ASN A 233 2.21 10.34 -1.11
CA ASN A 233 3.07 10.99 -2.09
C ASN A 233 4.25 11.74 -1.46
N LEU A 234 4.12 12.20 -0.21
CA LEU A 234 5.21 12.82 0.56
C LEU A 234 6.25 11.79 1.04
N PHE A 235 5.82 10.55 1.30
CA PHE A 235 6.69 9.50 1.84
C PHE A 235 7.31 8.62 0.76
N LEU A 236 6.76 8.60 -0.47
CA LEU A 236 7.32 7.86 -1.60
C LEU A 236 8.80 8.21 -1.89
N PRO A 237 9.24 9.49 -1.90
CA PRO A 237 10.64 9.84 -2.10
C PRO A 237 11.56 9.23 -1.05
N ILE A 238 11.15 9.27 0.22
CA ILE A 238 11.89 8.71 1.36
C ILE A 238 11.97 7.19 1.22
N LEU A 239 10.87 6.54 0.87
CA LEU A 239 10.81 5.10 0.62
C LEU A 239 11.76 4.69 -0.50
N PHE A 240 11.73 5.36 -1.66
CA PHE A 240 12.61 5.03 -2.78
C PHE A 240 14.08 5.29 -2.46
N ALA A 241 14.40 6.40 -1.77
CA ALA A 241 15.76 6.65 -1.32
C ALA A 241 16.24 5.56 -0.35
N GLY A 242 15.42 5.18 0.63
CA GLY A 242 15.71 4.10 1.56
C GLY A 242 15.91 2.76 0.86
N MET A 243 15.06 2.42 -0.11
CA MET A 243 15.20 1.20 -0.91
C MET A 243 16.50 1.18 -1.72
N LEU A 244 16.89 2.30 -2.32
CA LEU A 244 18.18 2.41 -3.01
C LEU A 244 19.34 2.20 -2.04
N VAL A 245 19.32 2.84 -0.87
CA VAL A 245 20.34 2.66 0.17
C VAL A 245 20.45 1.20 0.61
N LEU A 246 19.32 0.53 0.85
CA LEU A 246 19.28 -0.89 1.19
C LEU A 246 19.79 -1.80 0.06
N GLY A 247 19.60 -1.39 -1.20
CA GLY A 247 20.01 -2.12 -2.40
C GLY A 247 21.48 -1.96 -2.81
N ILE A 248 22.18 -0.90 -2.40
CA ILE A 248 23.55 -0.57 -2.84
C ILE A 248 24.56 -1.70 -2.54
N ASN A 249 24.40 -2.43 -1.43
CA ASN A 249 25.35 -3.47 -1.01
C ASN A 249 25.01 -4.87 -1.53
N ARG A 250 24.91 -5.01 -2.86
CA ARG A 250 24.74 -6.28 -3.61
C ARG A 250 23.53 -7.14 -3.19
N GLY A 251 22.50 -6.57 -2.56
CA GLY A 251 21.20 -7.20 -2.31
C GLY A 251 21.21 -8.50 -1.48
N SER A 252 22.34 -8.92 -0.90
CA SER A 252 22.51 -10.26 -0.30
C SER A 252 21.88 -10.41 1.08
N GLN A 253 21.40 -9.31 1.66
CA GLN A 253 20.73 -9.23 2.97
C GLN A 253 19.53 -8.26 2.96
N PHE A 254 18.97 -7.97 1.78
CA PHE A 254 17.93 -6.95 1.64
C PHE A 254 16.72 -7.24 2.54
N GLY A 255 16.18 -8.46 2.49
CA GLY A 255 15.00 -8.84 3.29
C GLY A 255 15.25 -8.72 4.80
N THR A 256 16.39 -9.19 5.29
CA THR A 256 16.76 -9.09 6.72
C THR A 256 16.93 -7.64 7.15
N LYS A 257 17.60 -6.80 6.35
CA LYS A 257 17.76 -5.37 6.67
C LYS A 257 16.40 -4.66 6.66
N LEU A 258 15.56 -4.93 5.67
CA LEU A 258 14.22 -4.36 5.58
C LEU A 258 13.36 -4.76 6.78
N ALA A 259 13.38 -6.04 7.19
CA ALA A 259 12.65 -6.52 8.37
C ALA A 259 13.11 -5.81 9.65
N PHE A 260 14.43 -5.67 9.89
CA PHE A 260 14.93 -4.92 11.04
C PHE A 260 14.62 -3.43 10.97
N SER A 261 14.71 -2.81 9.78
CA SER A 261 14.33 -1.40 9.61
C SER A 261 12.85 -1.17 9.94
N LEU A 262 11.96 -2.06 9.47
CA LEU A 262 10.54 -1.98 9.79
C LEU A 262 10.26 -2.29 11.26
N THR A 263 10.98 -3.24 11.87
CA THR A 263 10.93 -3.50 13.31
C THR A 263 11.28 -2.25 14.10
N GLY A 264 12.41 -1.62 13.79
CA GLY A 264 12.84 -0.38 14.44
C GLY A 264 11.82 0.75 14.24
N LEU A 265 11.26 0.87 13.05
CA LEU A 265 10.24 1.88 12.74
C LEU A 265 8.96 1.69 13.58
N VAL A 266 8.46 0.45 13.67
CA VAL A 266 7.26 0.12 14.45
C VAL A 266 7.54 0.28 15.94
N ALA A 267 8.65 -0.26 16.45
CA ALA A 267 9.03 -0.17 17.85
C ALA A 267 9.23 1.28 18.31
N VAL A 268 10.00 2.08 17.55
CA VAL A 268 10.22 3.51 17.87
C VAL A 268 8.91 4.29 17.75
N GLY A 269 8.12 4.04 16.70
CA GLY A 269 6.83 4.69 16.51
C GLY A 269 5.86 4.40 17.67
N GLY A 270 5.82 3.16 18.14
CA GLY A 270 5.00 2.77 19.27
C GLY A 270 5.53 3.32 20.60
N TYR A 271 6.84 3.28 20.83
CA TYR A 271 7.46 3.84 22.04
C TYR A 271 7.19 5.35 22.17
N LEU A 272 7.38 6.10 21.08
CA LEU A 272 7.13 7.55 21.07
C LEU A 272 5.66 7.89 21.32
N TRP A 273 4.74 7.02 20.89
CA TRP A 273 3.33 7.16 21.25
C TRP A 273 3.09 6.89 22.73
N VAL A 274 3.53 5.75 23.24
CA VAL A 274 3.27 5.35 24.63
C VAL A 274 3.84 6.37 25.61
N GLU A 275 5.08 6.81 25.41
CA GLU A 275 5.78 7.69 26.35
C GLU A 275 5.43 9.18 26.16
N TYR A 276 5.35 9.64 24.91
CA TYR A 276 5.24 11.07 24.60
C TYR A 276 3.93 11.46 23.91
N GLN A 277 3.01 10.51 23.68
CA GLN A 277 1.79 10.70 22.89
C GLN A 277 2.08 11.29 21.50
N PHE A 278 3.27 11.03 20.96
CA PHE A 278 3.72 11.59 19.69
C PHE A 278 3.14 10.80 18.51
N ILE A 279 1.98 11.25 18.02
CA ILE A 279 1.17 10.52 17.04
C ILE A 279 1.77 10.43 15.65
N TRP A 280 2.70 11.31 15.26
CA TRP A 280 3.09 11.47 13.86
C TRP A 280 3.77 10.24 13.27
N ILE A 281 4.78 9.67 13.93
CA ILE A 281 5.49 8.51 13.36
C ILE A 281 4.57 7.30 13.34
N SER A 282 3.89 7.03 14.45
CA SER A 282 2.92 5.93 14.55
C SER A 282 1.84 6.07 13.47
N SER A 283 1.10 7.18 13.44
CA SER A 283 -0.07 7.37 12.57
C SER A 283 0.23 7.24 11.09
N PHE A 284 1.32 7.83 10.62
CA PHE A 284 1.60 7.83 9.19
C PHE A 284 2.24 6.53 8.72
N LEU A 285 3.23 6.03 9.46
CA LEU A 285 4.07 4.94 8.96
C LEU A 285 3.63 3.57 9.48
N THR A 286 3.16 3.49 10.72
CA THR A 286 2.75 2.22 11.33
C THR A 286 1.25 1.98 11.12
N ARG A 287 0.40 2.92 11.54
CA ARG A 287 -1.06 2.79 11.47
C ARG A 287 -1.55 2.74 10.04
N ARG A 288 -1.27 3.80 9.27
CA ARG A 288 -1.85 3.98 7.92
C ARG A 288 -1.21 3.09 6.86
N MET A 289 0.11 2.89 6.89
CA MET A 289 0.79 2.10 5.85
C MET A 289 0.76 0.60 6.11
N ILE A 290 0.86 0.17 7.37
CA ILE A 290 1.03 -1.24 7.73
C ILE A 290 -0.27 -1.81 8.31
N MET A 291 -0.73 -1.27 9.43
CA MET A 291 -1.82 -1.89 10.20
C MET A 291 -3.20 -1.75 9.54
N ALA A 292 -3.53 -0.58 9.00
CA ALA A 292 -4.81 -0.35 8.32
C ALA A 292 -4.97 -1.27 7.09
N LYS A 293 -3.88 -1.52 6.36
CA LYS A 293 -3.89 -2.45 5.23
C LYS A 293 -4.05 -3.91 5.66
N ALA A 294 -3.54 -4.25 6.83
CA ALA A 294 -3.74 -5.57 7.43
C ALA A 294 -5.20 -5.82 7.77
N THR A 295 -5.82 -4.89 8.51
CA THR A 295 -7.20 -5.03 9.02
C THR A 295 -8.24 -4.93 7.91
N THR A 296 -8.03 -4.06 6.91
CA THR A 296 -8.92 -3.97 5.74
C THR A 296 -9.05 -5.30 5.00
N LEU A 297 -8.05 -6.19 5.03
CA LEU A 297 -8.16 -7.49 4.38
C LEU A 297 -9.26 -8.38 5.01
N GLY A 298 -9.36 -8.40 6.34
CA GLY A 298 -10.39 -9.17 7.05
C GLY A 298 -11.78 -8.56 6.90
N VAL A 299 -11.83 -7.23 6.91
CA VAL A 299 -13.05 -6.49 6.66
C VAL A 299 -13.60 -6.76 5.25
N TYR A 300 -12.76 -6.78 4.22
CA TYR A 300 -13.18 -7.17 2.87
C TYR A 300 -13.66 -8.61 2.80
N TYR A 301 -12.99 -9.52 3.54
CA TYR A 301 -13.43 -10.90 3.64
C TYR A 301 -14.84 -10.99 4.20
N GLU A 302 -15.12 -10.32 5.31
CA GLU A 302 -16.43 -10.33 5.95
C GLU A 302 -17.52 -9.68 5.08
N THR A 303 -17.23 -8.54 4.46
CA THR A 303 -18.21 -7.84 3.60
C THR A 303 -18.59 -8.64 2.36
N PHE A 304 -17.62 -9.30 1.71
CA PHE A 304 -17.83 -9.89 0.38
C PHE A 304 -17.90 -11.41 0.34
N ARG A 305 -17.82 -12.11 1.49
CA ARG A 305 -17.88 -13.58 1.52
C ARG A 305 -19.19 -14.15 0.93
N ASP A 306 -20.30 -13.47 1.17
CA ASP A 306 -21.65 -13.94 0.81
C ASP A 306 -22.18 -13.23 -0.45
N SER A 307 -21.52 -12.17 -0.93
CA SER A 307 -21.99 -11.33 -2.04
C SER A 307 -20.82 -10.68 -2.79
N PRO A 308 -20.12 -11.42 -3.67
CA PRO A 308 -19.07 -10.86 -4.51
C PRO A 308 -19.63 -9.85 -5.51
N VAL A 309 -18.89 -8.77 -5.76
CA VAL A 309 -19.30 -7.63 -6.59
C VAL A 309 -18.99 -7.85 -8.08
N LEU A 310 -18.28 -8.93 -8.44
CA LEU A 310 -18.03 -9.36 -9.84
C LEU A 310 -17.51 -8.24 -10.76
N MET A 311 -16.42 -7.56 -10.37
CA MET A 311 -15.75 -6.54 -11.18
C MET A 311 -16.61 -5.31 -11.56
N GLN A 312 -17.68 -4.98 -10.84
CA GLN A 312 -18.47 -3.77 -11.19
C GLN A 312 -17.60 -2.50 -11.21
N ASP A 313 -16.54 -2.43 -10.40
CA ASP A 313 -15.61 -1.29 -10.39
C ASP A 313 -14.60 -1.26 -11.55
N PHE A 314 -14.58 -2.27 -12.43
CA PHE A 314 -13.62 -2.36 -13.51
C PHE A 314 -13.93 -1.36 -14.63
N GLY A 315 -12.95 -0.56 -15.04
CA GLY A 315 -13.12 0.51 -16.04
C GLY A 315 -13.83 0.06 -17.33
N PRO A 316 -13.44 -1.08 -17.94
CA PRO A 316 -14.14 -1.63 -19.10
C PRO A 316 -15.60 -2.02 -18.85
N MET A 317 -16.01 -2.38 -17.63
CA MET A 317 -17.42 -2.64 -17.33
C MET A 317 -18.27 -1.37 -17.49
N ARG A 318 -17.70 -0.20 -17.23
CA ARG A 318 -18.36 1.09 -17.49
C ARG A 318 -18.60 1.33 -18.98
N LEU A 319 -17.78 0.77 -19.87
CA LEU A 319 -17.96 0.89 -21.32
C LEU A 319 -19.17 0.12 -21.83
N ILE A 320 -19.62 -0.90 -21.10
CA ILE A 320 -20.83 -1.70 -21.41
C ILE A 320 -22.03 -1.29 -20.54
N GLY A 321 -21.97 -0.13 -19.89
CA GLY A 321 -23.08 0.42 -19.11
C GLY A 321 -23.22 -0.14 -17.68
N VAL A 322 -22.26 -0.95 -17.21
CA VAL A 322 -22.22 -1.42 -15.82
C VAL A 322 -21.44 -0.40 -15.01
N THR A 323 -22.16 0.50 -14.36
CA THR A 323 -21.59 1.45 -13.39
C THR A 323 -22.07 1.11 -11.99
N PRO A 324 -21.16 0.80 -11.04
CA PRO A 324 -21.55 0.56 -9.67
C PRO A 324 -22.11 1.85 -9.08
N THR A 325 -23.18 1.73 -8.31
CA THR A 325 -23.75 2.85 -7.55
C THR A 325 -22.83 3.28 -6.42
N THR A 326 -21.97 2.38 -5.93
CA THR A 326 -21.02 2.65 -4.84
C THR A 326 -19.78 1.78 -5.02
N GLY A 327 -18.59 2.36 -4.92
CA GLY A 327 -17.34 1.61 -5.06
C GLY A 327 -17.09 0.67 -3.87
N LYS A 328 -16.36 -0.44 -4.09
CA LYS A 328 -16.07 -1.47 -3.07
C LYS A 328 -15.54 -0.90 -1.75
N ALA A 329 -14.62 0.05 -1.82
CA ALA A 329 -14.02 0.69 -0.65
C ALA A 329 -15.05 1.46 0.20
N ASN A 330 -16.06 2.05 -0.44
CA ASN A 330 -17.11 2.81 0.24
C ASN A 330 -18.20 1.87 0.80
N LEU A 331 -18.52 0.78 0.10
CA LEU A 331 -19.39 -0.28 0.62
C LEU A 331 -18.82 -0.86 1.92
N VAL A 332 -17.51 -1.12 1.94
CA VAL A 332 -16.80 -1.55 3.14
C VAL A 332 -16.87 -0.51 4.26
N GLY A 333 -16.60 0.77 3.96
CA GLY A 333 -16.72 1.86 4.93
C GLY A 333 -18.13 1.97 5.51
N GLN A 334 -19.16 1.76 4.69
CA GLN A 334 -20.56 1.73 5.12
C GLN A 334 -20.85 0.54 6.05
N SER A 335 -20.40 -0.67 5.70
CA SER A 335 -20.62 -1.87 6.53
C SER A 335 -20.00 -1.77 7.93
N PHE A 336 -18.95 -0.96 8.08
CA PHE A 336 -18.20 -0.80 9.34
C PHE A 336 -18.44 0.54 10.04
N GLY A 337 -19.46 1.30 9.63
CA GLY A 337 -19.93 2.51 10.33
C GLY A 337 -19.13 3.78 10.09
N ALA A 338 -18.16 3.77 9.16
CA ALA A 338 -17.38 4.94 8.76
C ALA A 338 -18.10 5.84 7.74
N GLY A 339 -19.19 5.34 7.15
CA GLY A 339 -19.97 6.04 6.13
C GLY A 339 -19.37 5.96 4.72
N LEU A 340 -20.00 6.63 3.77
CA LEU A 340 -19.62 6.59 2.34
C LEU A 340 -18.42 7.50 2.00
N SER A 341 -18.06 8.43 2.89
CA SER A 341 -16.96 9.39 2.69
C SER A 341 -15.58 8.80 3.03
N GLU A 342 -15.54 7.68 3.76
CA GLU A 342 -14.29 7.00 4.07
C GLU A 342 -14.07 5.82 3.12
N GLY A 343 -13.20 6.01 2.14
CA GLY A 343 -12.77 4.94 1.24
C GLY A 343 -11.80 3.98 1.94
N TRP A 344 -12.30 2.82 2.37
CA TRP A 344 -11.48 1.77 2.96
C TRP A 344 -10.78 0.98 1.86
N ASN A 345 -9.68 1.52 1.37
CA ASN A 345 -8.95 0.90 0.26
C ASN A 345 -8.28 -0.40 0.71
N GLY A 346 -8.80 -1.53 0.25
CA GLY A 346 -8.15 -2.83 0.34
C GLY A 346 -6.87 -2.92 -0.51
N ASN A 347 -6.17 -4.03 -0.36
CA ASN A 347 -5.01 -4.35 -1.19
C ASN A 347 -5.43 -5.12 -2.46
N GLY A 348 -4.46 -5.54 -3.30
CA GLY A 348 -4.75 -6.29 -4.53
C GLY A 348 -5.53 -7.59 -4.28
N TRP A 349 -5.17 -8.35 -3.24
CA TRP A 349 -5.92 -9.54 -2.82
C TRP A 349 -7.31 -9.20 -2.30
N SER A 350 -7.46 -8.15 -1.48
CA SER A 350 -8.78 -7.70 -0.99
C SER A 350 -9.71 -7.34 -2.16
N SER A 351 -9.19 -6.59 -3.13
CA SER A 351 -9.96 -6.12 -4.28
C SER A 351 -10.40 -7.28 -5.17
N MET A 352 -9.50 -8.22 -5.48
CA MET A 352 -9.84 -9.39 -6.30
C MET A 352 -10.71 -10.40 -5.53
N TYR A 353 -10.53 -10.52 -4.21
CA TYR A 353 -11.42 -11.32 -3.38
C TYR A 353 -12.86 -10.79 -3.43
N ALA A 354 -13.04 -9.48 -3.33
CA ALA A 354 -14.37 -8.88 -3.47
C ALA A 354 -15.02 -9.16 -4.82
N ASP A 355 -14.23 -9.32 -5.88
CA ASP A 355 -14.75 -9.62 -7.23
C ASP A 355 -15.05 -11.10 -7.43
N PHE A 356 -14.18 -12.00 -6.95
CA PHE A 356 -14.18 -13.42 -7.34
C PHE A 356 -14.09 -14.41 -6.16
N GLY A 357 -14.25 -13.94 -4.92
CA GLY A 357 -14.04 -14.72 -3.71
C GLY A 357 -12.62 -15.31 -3.64
N ILE A 358 -12.49 -16.54 -3.17
CA ILE A 358 -11.19 -17.21 -3.02
C ILE A 358 -10.44 -17.33 -4.36
N GLY A 359 -11.17 -17.53 -5.48
CA GLY A 359 -10.58 -17.55 -6.82
C GLY A 359 -9.87 -16.25 -7.18
N GLY A 360 -10.37 -15.12 -6.65
CA GLY A 360 -9.74 -13.81 -6.81
C GLY A 360 -8.35 -13.72 -6.20
N LEU A 361 -8.07 -14.44 -5.11
CA LEU A 361 -6.74 -14.45 -4.50
C LEU A 361 -5.70 -15.09 -5.44
N ILE A 362 -6.11 -16.13 -6.16
CA ILE A 362 -5.27 -16.81 -7.17
C ILE A 362 -5.03 -15.88 -8.36
N ILE A 363 -6.09 -15.23 -8.87
CA ILE A 363 -6.00 -14.28 -9.98
C ILE A 363 -5.06 -13.13 -9.62
N ALA A 364 -5.22 -12.53 -8.44
CA ALA A 364 -4.35 -11.46 -7.93
C ALA A 364 -2.87 -11.85 -7.84
N SER A 365 -2.59 -13.14 -7.70
CA SER A 365 -1.23 -13.67 -7.56
C SER A 365 -0.61 -14.07 -8.90
N ALA A 366 -1.44 -14.23 -9.94
CA ALA A 366 -1.02 -14.64 -11.28
C ALA A 366 -0.90 -13.46 -12.26
N LEU A 367 -1.62 -12.36 -12.00
CA LEU A 367 -1.50 -11.08 -12.70
C LEU A 367 -0.35 -10.26 -12.12
#